data_AF-A0A6N4T067-F1
#
_entry.id   AF-A0A6N4T067-F1
#
_cell.length_a   1.000
_cell.length_b   1.000
_cell.length_c   1.000
_cell.angle_alpha   90.00
_cell.angle_beta   90.00
_cell.angle_gamma   90.00
#
_symmetry.space_group_name_H-M   'P 1'
#
loop_
_entity.id
_entity.type
_entity.pdbx_description
1 polymer ?
#
loop_
_entity_poly.entity_id
_entity_poly.type
_entity_poly.pdbx_seq_one_letter_code
_entity_poly.pdbx_strand_id
1 'polypeptide(L)'
;MIQQEGWAFFNFDYLLPHVIFAALATLLLARVASMANKRQPPPKGITAFLLVLASFSFLVTSYVVGIRINQFAGGPLILAEYHRDDKCENLIPVHKSLPVVEYTHKTKDYWCSREVDEAQTVKVRKGLFGHYQFDLGEQTQAIRDYKKKT
;
A
#
# COMPACT_ATOMS: atom_id res chain seq x y z
N MET A 1 12.17 -7.62 13.51
CA MET A 1 11.91 -8.26 12.19
C MET A 1 10.99 -7.31 11.43
N ILE A 2 11.36 -6.83 10.24
CA ILE A 2 10.48 -5.93 9.46
C ILE A 2 9.43 -6.82 8.78
N GLN A 3 8.18 -6.67 9.18
CA GLN A 3 7.06 -7.49 8.71
C GLN A 3 6.64 -7.08 7.28
N GLN A 4 6.28 -8.05 6.44
CA GLN A 4 5.94 -7.85 5.02
C GLN A 4 4.43 -7.63 4.85
N GLU A 5 3.99 -6.39 5.05
CA GLU A 5 2.57 -6.06 4.96
C GLU A 5 2.16 -5.65 3.54
N GLY A 6 1.85 -6.63 2.68
CA GLY A 6 1.68 -6.41 1.24
C GLY A 6 0.51 -5.50 0.84
N TRP A 7 -0.64 -5.58 1.50
CA TRP A 7 -1.83 -4.83 1.07
C TRP A 7 -1.75 -3.32 1.31
N ALA A 8 -1.03 -2.90 2.36
CA ALA A 8 -0.81 -1.47 2.63
C ALA A 8 -0.05 -0.78 1.50
N PHE A 9 0.72 -1.52 0.68
CA PHE A 9 1.48 -1.01 -0.46
C PHE A 9 0.67 -0.85 -1.76
N PHE A 10 -0.54 -1.41 -1.86
CA PHE A 10 -1.33 -1.41 -3.10
C PHE A 10 -2.68 -0.69 -2.99
N ASN A 11 -2.97 -0.07 -1.85
CA ASN A 11 -4.24 0.61 -1.64
C ASN A 11 -4.20 2.07 -2.11
N PHE A 12 -5.08 2.44 -3.05
CA PHE A 12 -5.22 3.80 -3.58
C PHE A 12 -5.72 4.81 -2.52
N ASP A 13 -6.61 4.40 -1.62
CA ASP A 13 -7.06 5.22 -0.49
C ASP A 13 -5.88 5.58 0.42
N TYR A 14 -4.89 4.68 0.51
CA TYR A 14 -3.65 4.96 1.22
C TYR A 14 -2.75 5.92 0.44
N LEU A 15 -2.73 5.86 -0.90
CA LEU A 15 -1.90 6.69 -1.76
C LEU A 15 -2.39 8.15 -1.84
N LEU A 16 -3.71 8.36 -1.86
CA LEU A 16 -4.32 9.66 -2.14
C LEU A 16 -3.85 10.80 -1.20
N PRO A 17 -3.79 10.62 0.14
CA PRO A 17 -3.25 11.65 1.04
C PRO A 17 -1.80 12.04 0.69
N HIS A 18 -0.98 11.08 0.28
CA HIS A 18 0.42 11.33 -0.08
C HIS A 18 0.58 12.07 -1.40
N VAL A 19 -0.34 11.86 -2.35
CA VAL A 19 -0.42 12.68 -3.58
C VAL A 19 -0.69 14.15 -3.23
N ILE A 20 -1.61 14.40 -2.30
CA ILE A 20 -1.92 15.77 -1.83
C ILE A 20 -0.69 16.39 -1.15
N PHE A 21 -0.03 15.67 -0.24
CA PHE A 21 1.19 16.16 0.41
C PHE A 21 2.32 16.44 -0.57
N ALA A 22 2.53 15.56 -1.55
CA ALA A 22 3.52 15.76 -2.60
C ALA A 22 3.20 17.03 -3.41
N ALA A 23 1.95 17.22 -3.84
CA ALA A 23 1.52 18.40 -4.57
C ALA A 23 1.77 19.71 -3.78
N LEU A 24 1.45 19.72 -2.47
CA LEU A 24 1.72 20.86 -1.60
C LEU A 24 3.22 21.15 -1.46
N ALA A 25 4.03 20.11 -1.28
CA ALA A 25 5.49 20.25 -1.24
C ALA A 25 6.05 20.77 -2.56
N THR A 26 5.55 20.30 -3.70
CA THR A 26 5.92 20.79 -5.03
C THR A 26 5.61 22.27 -5.20
N LEU A 27 4.42 22.72 -4.77
CA LEU A 27 4.03 24.13 -4.83
C LEU A 27 4.94 25.01 -3.97
N LEU A 28 5.29 24.55 -2.76
CA LEU A 28 6.26 25.22 -1.89
C LEU A 28 7.64 25.32 -2.54
N LEU A 29 8.16 24.23 -3.11
CA LEU A 29 9.45 24.21 -3.81
C LEU A 29 9.45 25.10 -5.04
N ALA A 30 8.37 25.11 -5.82
CA ALA A 30 8.21 25.99 -6.97
C ALA A 30 8.20 27.47 -6.57
N ARG A 31 7.55 27.80 -5.45
CA ARG A 31 7.56 29.15 -4.87
C ARG A 31 8.94 29.56 -4.37
N VAL A 32 9.65 28.67 -3.69
CA VAL A 32 11.03 28.92 -3.26
C VAL A 32 11.92 29.13 -4.49
N ALA A 33 11.81 28.30 -5.52
CA ALA A 33 12.59 28.41 -6.75
C ALA A 33 12.32 29.73 -7.51
N SER A 34 11.07 30.20 -7.54
CA SER A 34 10.72 31.47 -8.18
C SER A 34 11.23 32.68 -7.39
N MET A 35 11.30 32.58 -6.06
CA MET A 35 11.88 33.62 -5.20
C MET A 35 13.42 33.60 -5.20
N ALA A 36 14.03 32.43 -5.42
CA ALA A 36 15.46 32.19 -5.23
C ALA A 36 16.38 32.83 -6.29
N ASN A 37 15.88 33.54 -7.31
CA ASN A 37 16.79 34.06 -8.32
C ASN A 37 16.43 35.42 -8.93
N LYS A 38 17.08 36.47 -8.42
CA LYS A 38 17.06 37.83 -9.01
C LYS A 38 18.25 38.12 -9.94
N ARG A 39 19.26 37.24 -10.05
CA ARG A 39 20.50 37.56 -10.77
C ARG A 39 20.78 36.71 -12.00
N GLN A 40 20.54 35.39 -11.99
CA GLN A 40 20.59 34.54 -13.19
C GLN A 40 19.69 33.30 -13.01
N PRO A 41 18.45 33.30 -13.53
CA PRO A 41 17.56 32.17 -13.35
C PRO A 41 18.12 30.94 -14.10
N PRO A 42 18.13 29.75 -13.46
CA PRO A 42 18.49 28.52 -14.14
C PRO A 42 17.53 28.23 -15.31
N PRO A 43 17.98 27.46 -16.33
CA PRO A 43 17.13 27.07 -17.44
C PRO A 43 15.83 26.43 -16.95
N LYS A 44 14.69 26.93 -17.43
CA LYS A 44 13.35 26.50 -16.98
C LYS A 44 13.16 24.98 -17.07
N GLY A 45 13.74 24.33 -18.09
CA GLY A 45 13.69 22.88 -18.26
C GLY A 45 14.37 22.11 -17.13
N ILE A 46 15.52 22.57 -16.65
CA ILE A 46 16.25 21.93 -15.53
C ILE A 46 15.45 22.10 -14.24
N THR A 47 14.92 23.29 -13.98
CA THR A 47 14.08 23.55 -12.80
C THR A 47 12.81 22.70 -12.81
N ALA A 48 12.14 22.59 -13.96
CA ALA A 48 10.95 21.73 -14.10
C ALA A 48 11.28 20.26 -13.84
N PHE A 49 12.39 19.76 -14.40
CA PHE A 49 12.85 18.39 -14.16
C PHE A 49 13.15 18.12 -12.68
N LEU A 50 13.87 19.03 -12.00
CA LEU A 50 14.18 18.91 -10.58
C LEU A 50 12.92 18.95 -9.71
N LEU A 51 11.95 19.79 -10.04
CA LEU A 51 10.67 19.85 -9.33
C LEU A 51 9.91 18.53 -9.48
N VAL A 52 9.84 17.95 -10.67
CA VAL A 52 9.20 16.64 -10.89
C VAL A 52 9.90 15.54 -10.08
N LEU A 53 11.24 15.48 -10.13
CA LEU A 53 12.02 14.48 -9.40
C LEU A 53 11.84 14.63 -7.88
N ALA A 54 11.86 15.86 -7.37
CA ALA A 54 11.62 16.13 -5.96
C ALA A 54 10.20 15.75 -5.54
N SER A 55 9.19 16.10 -6.35
CA SER A 55 7.78 15.74 -6.12
C SER A 55 7.60 14.23 -5.98
N PHE A 56 8.15 13.48 -6.92
CA PHE A 56 8.08 12.03 -6.93
C PHE A 56 8.80 11.43 -5.72
N SER A 57 9.98 11.97 -5.38
CA SER A 57 10.74 11.53 -4.20
C SER A 57 9.97 11.77 -2.90
N PHE A 58 9.32 12.93 -2.76
CA PHE A 58 8.45 13.24 -1.61
C PHE A 58 7.22 12.34 -1.56
N LEU A 59 6.59 12.05 -2.70
CA LEU A 59 5.45 11.13 -2.78
C LEU A 59 5.85 9.75 -2.25
N VAL A 60 6.90 9.15 -2.81
CA VAL A 60 7.38 7.82 -2.42
C VAL A 60 7.82 7.79 -0.96
N THR A 61 8.60 8.79 -0.52
CA THR A 61 9.10 8.85 0.86
C THR A 61 7.96 9.02 1.85
N SER A 62 7.03 9.94 1.60
CA SER A 62 5.89 10.16 2.50
C SER A 62 5.00 8.93 2.57
N TYR A 63 4.79 8.23 1.46
CA TYR A 63 4.03 6.98 1.41
C TYR A 63 4.67 5.87 2.25
N VAL A 64 5.96 5.60 2.03
CA VAL A 64 6.70 4.56 2.76
C VAL A 64 6.76 4.89 4.26
N VAL A 65 7.07 6.16 4.61
CA VAL A 65 7.10 6.60 6.01
C VAL A 65 5.70 6.49 6.63
N GLY A 66 4.65 6.88 5.90
CA GLY A 66 3.27 6.72 6.33
C GLY A 66 2.93 5.27 6.68
N ILE A 67 3.30 4.31 5.81
CA ILE A 67 3.14 2.87 6.10
C ILE A 67 3.88 2.49 7.38
N ARG A 68 5.13 2.92 7.56
CA ARG A 68 5.93 2.57 8.75
C ARG A 68 5.37 3.18 10.03
N ILE A 69 4.97 4.44 10.02
CA ILE A 69 4.31 5.08 11.17
C ILE A 69 3.05 4.30 11.52
N ASN A 70 2.26 3.92 10.51
CA ASN A 70 1.05 3.17 10.71
C ASN A 70 1.30 1.76 11.27
N GLN A 71 2.37 1.11 10.85
CA GLN A 71 2.85 -0.15 11.44
C GLN A 71 3.26 0.02 12.90
N PHE A 72 4.01 1.06 13.24
CA PHE A 72 4.47 1.30 14.61
C PHE A 72 3.32 1.67 15.56
N ALA A 73 2.34 2.43 15.07
CA ALA A 73 1.20 2.87 15.87
C ALA A 73 0.05 1.85 15.91
N GLY A 74 0.00 0.91 14.96
CA GLY A 74 -1.01 -0.13 14.92
C GLY A 74 -0.83 -1.15 16.05
N GLY A 75 -1.96 -1.70 16.51
CA GLY A 75 -1.99 -2.70 17.59
C GLY A 75 -1.34 -4.05 17.22
N PRO A 76 -1.38 -5.06 18.11
CA PRO A 76 -0.87 -6.39 17.77
C PRO A 76 -1.58 -6.96 16.54
N LEU A 77 -0.89 -7.85 15.82
CA LEU A 77 -1.54 -8.61 14.74
C LEU A 77 -2.55 -9.57 15.35
N ILE A 78 -3.73 -9.57 14.76
CA ILE A 78 -4.81 -10.50 15.09
C ILE A 78 -4.97 -11.49 13.94
N LEU A 79 -5.30 -12.73 14.28
CA LEU A 79 -5.71 -13.72 13.30
C LEU A 79 -7.18 -13.43 12.95
N ALA A 80 -7.44 -13.23 11.67
CA ALA A 80 -8.78 -12.99 11.16
C ALA A 80 -9.13 -14.04 10.11
N GLU A 81 -10.38 -14.49 10.13
CA GLU A 81 -10.89 -15.48 9.20
C GLU A 81 -11.52 -14.81 7.99
N TYR A 82 -11.20 -15.35 6.82
CA TYR A 82 -11.61 -14.89 5.51
C TYR A 82 -12.07 -16.07 4.66
N HIS A 83 -13.13 -15.88 3.90
CA HIS A 83 -13.65 -16.88 2.96
C HIS A 83 -13.48 -16.35 1.54
N ARG A 84 -13.22 -17.23 0.59
CA ARG A 84 -13.23 -16.86 -0.83
C ARG A 84 -14.66 -16.54 -1.25
N ASP A 85 -14.86 -15.54 -2.10
CA ASP A 85 -16.15 -15.34 -2.76
C ASP A 85 -16.41 -16.38 -3.86
N ASP A 86 -17.68 -16.55 -4.25
CA ASP A 86 -18.07 -17.51 -5.28
C ASP A 86 -17.40 -17.23 -6.63
N LYS A 87 -17.10 -15.95 -6.91
CA LYS A 87 -16.50 -15.48 -8.15
C LYS A 87 -14.99 -15.62 -8.21
N CYS A 88 -14.35 -15.98 -7.11
CA CYS A 88 -12.90 -16.02 -6.99
C CYS A 88 -12.21 -14.68 -7.32
N GLU A 89 -12.76 -13.59 -6.82
CA GLU A 89 -12.22 -12.24 -6.99
C GLU A 89 -11.80 -11.64 -5.64
N ASN A 90 -12.38 -12.11 -4.54
CA ASN A 90 -12.19 -11.50 -3.23
C ASN A 90 -12.08 -12.54 -2.09
N LEU A 91 -11.42 -12.13 -1.01
CA LEU A 91 -11.57 -12.69 0.33
C LEU A 91 -12.51 -11.82 1.14
N ILE A 92 -13.64 -12.41 1.54
CA ILE A 92 -14.67 -11.79 2.36
C ILE A 92 -14.38 -12.13 3.83
N PRO A 93 -14.25 -11.14 4.72
CA PRO A 93 -14.02 -11.42 6.13
C PRO A 93 -15.27 -12.00 6.79
N VAL A 94 -15.07 -12.93 7.74
CA VAL A 94 -16.15 -13.42 8.61
C VAL A 94 -16.68 -12.28 9.50
N HIS A 95 -15.78 -11.43 10.00
CA HIS A 95 -16.15 -10.25 10.78
C HIS A 95 -16.33 -9.01 9.88
N LYS A 96 -17.55 -8.48 9.81
CA LYS A 96 -17.94 -7.32 8.98
C LYS A 96 -17.16 -6.02 9.27
N SER A 97 -16.45 -5.93 10.39
CA SER A 97 -15.62 -4.78 10.74
C SER A 97 -14.27 -4.74 10.03
N LEU A 98 -13.88 -5.86 9.40
CA LEU A 98 -12.65 -6.00 8.64
C LEU A 98 -12.89 -5.68 7.16
N PRO A 99 -11.85 -5.28 6.41
CA PRO A 99 -12.01 -4.99 4.99
C PRO A 99 -11.90 -6.25 4.14
N VAL A 100 -12.53 -6.20 2.97
CA VAL A 100 -12.42 -7.19 1.89
C VAL A 100 -11.03 -7.11 1.26
N VAL A 101 -10.44 -8.26 0.92
CA VAL A 101 -9.15 -8.32 0.23
C VAL A 101 -9.37 -8.77 -1.21
N GLU A 102 -9.06 -7.89 -2.16
CA GLU A 102 -9.15 -8.19 -3.59
C GLU A 102 -7.96 -9.03 -4.06
N TYR A 103 -8.21 -10.00 -4.93
CA TYR A 103 -7.14 -10.78 -5.55
C TYR A 103 -6.47 -10.00 -6.67
N THR A 104 -5.13 -10.09 -6.71
CA THR A 104 -4.43 -9.81 -7.95
C THR A 104 -4.62 -10.96 -8.92
N HIS A 105 -4.63 -10.69 -10.24
CA HIS A 105 -4.64 -11.73 -11.27
C HIS A 105 -3.51 -12.77 -11.06
N LYS A 106 -2.38 -12.38 -10.47
CA LYS A 106 -1.23 -13.28 -10.25
C LYS A 106 -1.44 -14.29 -9.13
N THR A 107 -2.43 -14.09 -8.26
CA THR A 107 -2.72 -14.93 -7.11
C THR A 107 -4.04 -15.68 -7.26
N LYS A 108 -4.83 -15.36 -8.30
CA LYS A 108 -6.17 -15.89 -8.53
C LYS A 108 -6.19 -17.43 -8.55
N ASP A 109 -5.31 -18.07 -9.30
CA ASP A 109 -5.29 -19.54 -9.42
C ASP A 109 -5.12 -20.26 -8.07
N TYR A 110 -4.24 -19.73 -7.21
CA TYR A 110 -4.06 -20.26 -5.86
C TYR A 110 -5.35 -20.13 -5.05
N TRP A 111 -5.96 -18.94 -5.03
CA TRP A 111 -7.18 -18.72 -4.27
C TRP A 111 -8.36 -19.50 -4.83
N CYS A 112 -8.42 -19.73 -6.14
CA CYS A 112 -9.47 -20.55 -6.75
C CYS A 112 -9.28 -22.05 -6.51
N SER A 113 -8.10 -22.49 -6.08
CA SER A 113 -7.89 -23.88 -5.67
C SER A 113 -8.44 -24.19 -4.27
N ARG A 114 -8.81 -23.16 -3.51
CA ARG A 114 -9.42 -23.27 -2.17
C ARG A 114 -10.94 -23.39 -2.27
N GLU A 115 -11.54 -24.12 -1.33
CA GLU A 115 -13.00 -24.24 -1.26
C GLU A 115 -13.62 -22.93 -0.74
N VAL A 116 -14.86 -22.64 -1.15
CA VAL A 116 -15.57 -21.41 -0.75
C VAL A 116 -15.83 -21.38 0.75
N ASP A 117 -16.13 -22.54 1.33
CA ASP A 117 -16.42 -22.69 2.76
C ASP A 117 -15.14 -22.82 3.61
N GLU A 118 -13.95 -22.88 2.98
CA GLU A 118 -12.67 -23.00 3.67
C GLU A 118 -12.25 -21.65 4.28
N ALA A 119 -12.33 -21.56 5.61
CA ALA A 119 -11.85 -20.40 6.34
C ALA A 119 -10.32 -20.26 6.23
N GLN A 120 -9.88 -19.20 5.55
CA GLN A 120 -8.48 -18.80 5.46
C GLN A 120 -8.14 -17.84 6.58
N THR A 121 -7.12 -18.17 7.36
CA THR A 121 -6.62 -17.25 8.38
C THR A 121 -5.62 -16.26 7.77
N VAL A 122 -5.87 -14.98 7.98
CA VAL A 122 -4.97 -13.89 7.57
C VAL A 122 -4.61 -13.05 8.79
N LYS A 123 -3.33 -12.71 8.91
CA LYS A 123 -2.85 -11.84 9.99
C LYS A 123 -3.13 -10.39 9.63
N VAL A 124 -3.98 -9.75 10.42
CA VAL A 124 -4.46 -8.38 10.17
C VAL A 124 -4.12 -7.50 11.36
N ARG A 125 -3.78 -6.24 11.09
CA ARG A 125 -3.57 -5.20 12.08
C ARG A 125 -4.42 -4.00 11.71
N LYS A 126 -5.09 -3.39 12.70
CA LYS A 126 -5.73 -2.10 12.53
C LYS A 126 -4.70 -1.00 12.75
N GLY A 127 -4.46 -0.22 11.71
CA GLY A 127 -3.65 0.97 11.72
C GLY A 127 -4.41 2.23 12.13
N LEU A 128 -3.70 3.35 12.13
CA LEU A 128 -4.24 4.70 12.21
C LEU A 128 -5.19 5.00 11.04
N PHE A 129 -6.10 5.93 11.29
CA PHE A 129 -7.08 6.43 10.32
C PHE A 129 -8.00 5.35 9.73
N GLY A 130 -8.17 4.22 10.42
CA GLY A 130 -9.06 3.15 9.99
C GLY A 130 -8.52 2.25 8.87
N HIS A 131 -7.25 2.42 8.49
CA HIS A 131 -6.61 1.56 7.51
C HIS A 131 -6.19 0.24 8.15
N TYR A 132 -6.41 -0.87 7.45
CA TYR A 132 -5.94 -2.18 7.87
C TYR A 132 -4.67 -2.57 7.12
N GLN A 133 -3.84 -3.34 7.80
CA GLN A 133 -2.58 -3.85 7.30
C GLN A 133 -2.63 -5.38 7.37
N PHE A 134 -2.23 -6.01 6.29
CA PHE A 134 -2.27 -7.47 6.15
C PHE A 134 -0.85 -7.98 6.05
N ASP A 135 -0.44 -8.82 6.99
CA ASP A 135 0.79 -9.60 6.85
C ASP A 135 0.48 -10.78 5.93
N LEU A 136 1.00 -10.69 4.70
CA LEU A 136 0.80 -11.67 3.65
C LEU A 136 2.00 -12.61 3.52
N GLY A 137 2.95 -12.62 4.47
CA GLY A 137 4.16 -13.44 4.38
C GLY A 137 3.85 -14.93 4.22
N GLU A 138 2.98 -15.47 5.07
CA GLU A 138 2.57 -16.88 5.04
C GLU A 138 1.79 -17.22 3.77
N GLN A 139 0.86 -16.35 3.35
CA GLN A 139 0.05 -16.52 2.15
C GLN A 139 0.91 -16.42 0.89
N THR A 140 1.87 -15.49 0.85
CA THR A 140 2.82 -15.35 -0.25
C THR A 140 3.69 -16.60 -0.39
N GLN A 141 4.13 -17.17 0.73
CA GLN A 141 4.87 -18.43 0.73
C GLN A 141 4.00 -19.58 0.23
N ALA A 142 2.76 -19.70 0.73
CA ALA A 142 1.81 -20.73 0.28
C ALA A 142 1.50 -20.63 -1.22
N ILE A 143 1.30 -19.41 -1.75
CA ILE A 143 1.10 -19.14 -3.18
C ILE A 143 2.34 -19.57 -3.99
N ARG A 144 3.54 -19.26 -3.50
CA ARG A 144 4.79 -19.66 -4.16
C ARG A 144 4.95 -21.17 -4.19
N ASP A 145 4.62 -21.84 -3.11
CA ASP A 145 4.75 -23.29 -3.01
C ASP A 145 3.72 -24.02 -3.88
N TYR A 146 2.51 -23.47 -4.01
CA TYR A 146 1.52 -23.93 -4.99
C TYR A 146 2.06 -23.84 -6.43
N LYS A 147 2.59 -22.67 -6.83
CA LYS A 147 3.16 -22.45 -8.17
C LYS A 147 4.36 -23.32 -8.54
N LYS A 148 5.04 -23.91 -7.55
CA LYS A 148 6.15 -24.85 -7.80
C LYS A 148 5.64 -26.28 -8.05
N LYS A 149 4.43 -26.60 -7.61
CA LYS A 149 3.84 -27.94 -7.67
C LYS A 149 2.94 -28.14 -8.90
N THR A 150 2.40 -27.06 -9.45
CA THR A 150 1.65 -26.98 -10.71
C THR A 150 2.53 -26.50 -11.85
#